data_AF-A0A0M3IQ79-F1
#
_entry.id   AF-A0A0M3IQ79-F1
#
_cell.length_a   1.000
_cell.length_b   1.000
_cell.length_c   1.000
_cell.angle_alpha   90.00
_cell.angle_beta   90.00
_cell.angle_gamma   90.00
#
_symmetry.space_group_name_H-M   'P 1'
#
loop_
_entity.id
_entity.type
_entity.pdbx_description
1 polymer ?
#
loop_
_entity_poly.entity_id
_entity_poly.type
_entity_poly.pdbx_seq_one_letter_code
_entity_poly.pdbx_strand_id
1 'polypeptide(L)' 'MTYFTNWDEFSKAVERLYTSNPSRCRFVVKYEHKKGKMVLKMTDDMICLQYGTDQLQDVKRLEKLTATLMRNIVAK' A
#
# COMPACT_ATOMS: atom_id res chain seq x y z
N MET A 1 -2.59 2.00 -14.53
CA MET A 1 -2.23 1.33 -13.26
C MET A 1 -0.73 1.30 -13.17
N THR A 2 -0.14 1.93 -12.14
CA THR A 2 1.31 2.03 -12.01
C THR A 2 1.82 0.94 -11.08
N TYR A 3 2.68 0.05 -11.60
CA TYR A 3 3.35 -0.97 -10.81
C TYR A 3 4.72 -0.47 -10.36
N PHE A 4 4.90 -0.39 -9.05
CA PHE A 4 6.18 -0.06 -8.44
C PHE A 4 6.99 -1.34 -8.26
N THR A 5 8.29 -1.25 -8.54
CA THR A 5 9.28 -2.30 -8.27
C THR A 5 10.08 -2.02 -7.00
N ASN A 6 10.09 -0.76 -6.53
CA ASN A 6 10.78 -0.33 -5.33
C ASN A 6 9.78 -0.01 -4.20
N TRP A 7 10.00 -0.61 -3.02
CA TRP A 7 9.16 -0.40 -1.83
C TRP A 7 9.14 1.07 -1.36
N ASP A 8 10.28 1.75 -1.33
CA ASP A 8 10.41 3.09 -0.78
C ASP A 8 9.67 4.12 -1.64
N GLU A 9 9.68 3.92 -2.96
CA GLU A 9 8.89 4.74 -3.89
C GLU A 9 7.39 4.48 -3.73
N PHE A 10 7.00 3.21 -3.61
CA PHE A 10 5.61 2.81 -3.40
C PHE A 10 5.03 3.41 -2.10
N SER A 11 5.75 3.25 -0.98
CA SER A 11 5.29 3.74 0.34
C SER A 11 5.13 5.27 0.36
N LYS A 12 6.10 6.01 -0.20
CA LYS A 12 5.99 7.47 -0.36
C LYS A 12 4.81 7.88 -1.23
N ALA A 13 4.56 7.17 -2.34
CA ALA A 13 3.44 7.46 -3.21
C ALA A 13 2.09 7.20 -2.51
N VAL A 14 2.00 6.13 -1.72
CA VAL A 14 0.82 5.80 -0.91
C VAL A 14 0.51 6.91 0.10
N GLU A 15 1.51 7.37 0.84
CA GLU A 15 1.34 8.45 1.83
C GLU A 15 0.90 9.77 1.18
N ARG A 16 1.48 10.12 0.02
CA ARG A 16 1.10 11.31 -0.75
C ARG A 16 -0.36 11.23 -1.24
N LEU A 17 -0.76 10.09 -1.78
CA LEU A 17 -2.12 9.88 -2.26
C LEU A 17 -3.13 9.97 -1.10
N TYR A 18 -2.82 9.31 0.03
CA TYR A 18 -3.63 9.38 1.24
C TYR A 18 -3.78 10.81 1.77
N THR A 19 -2.68 11.57 1.82
CA THR A 19 -2.70 12.97 2.30
C THR A 19 -3.55 13.87 1.40
N SER A 20 -3.58 13.58 0.09
CA SER A 20 -4.32 14.38 -0.88
C SER A 20 -5.84 14.19 -0.76
N ASN A 21 -6.32 12.93 -0.67
CA ASN A 21 -7.76 12.63 -0.57
C ASN A 21 -8.04 11.47 0.40
N PRO A 22 -7.98 11.68 1.73
CA PRO A 22 -8.11 10.61 2.71
C PRO A 22 -9.45 9.86 2.63
N SER A 23 -10.55 10.57 2.37
CA SER A 23 -11.92 10.02 2.37
C SER A 23 -12.23 9.11 1.19
N ARG A 24 -11.49 9.23 0.08
CA ARG A 24 -11.67 8.39 -1.12
C ARG A 24 -10.60 7.31 -1.27
N CYS A 25 -9.54 7.35 -0.47
CA CYS A 25 -8.45 6.39 -0.54
C CYS A 25 -8.84 5.03 0.06
N ARG A 26 -8.49 3.96 -0.64
CA ARG A 26 -8.66 2.57 -0.18
C ARG A 26 -7.35 1.80 -0.35
N PHE A 27 -6.85 1.26 0.75
CA PHE A 27 -5.67 0.40 0.78
C PHE A 27 -6.11 -1.08 0.85
N VAL A 28 -5.64 -1.89 -0.11
CA VAL A 28 -6.03 -3.29 -0.27
C VAL A 28 -4.78 -4.17 -0.33
N VAL A 29 -4.83 -5.28 0.39
CA VAL A 29 -3.78 -6.31 0.42
C VAL A 29 -4.37 -7.62 -0.11
N LYS A 30 -3.68 -8.25 -1.05
CA LYS A 30 -4.02 -9.59 -1.54
C LYS A 30 -2.83 -10.52 -1.32
N TYR A 31 -3.03 -11.59 -0.55
CA TYR A 31 -2.04 -12.64 -0.32
C TYR A 31 -2.45 -13.92 -1.07
N GLU A 32 -1.50 -14.53 -1.79
CA GLU A 32 -1.70 -15.80 -2.50
C GLU A 32 -0.68 -16.83 -2.00
N HIS A 33 -1.10 -17.66 -1.03
CA HIS A 33 -0.22 -18.63 -0.37
C HIS A 33 0.42 -19.62 -1.35
N LYS A 34 -0.35 -20.15 -2.32
CA LYS A 34 0.14 -21.11 -3.32
C LYS A 34 1.32 -20.60 -4.14
N LYS A 35 1.42 -19.29 -4.34
CA LYS A 35 2.51 -18.64 -5.11
C LYS A 35 3.55 -17.96 -4.22
N GLY A 36 3.33 -17.92 -2.90
CA GLY A 36 4.17 -17.16 -1.97
C GLY A 36 4.21 -15.66 -2.26
N LYS A 37 3.17 -15.11 -2.94
CA LYS A 37 3.16 -13.72 -3.42
C LYS A 37 2.14 -12.89 -2.68
N MET A 38 2.46 -11.62 -2.48
CA MET A 38 1.54 -10.61 -2.02
C MET A 38 1.49 -9.40 -2.97
N VAL A 39 0.31 -8.83 -3.10
CA VAL A 39 0.05 -7.63 -3.90
C VAL A 39 -0.62 -6.58 -3.02
N LEU A 40 -0.04 -5.39 -3.00
CA LEU A 40 -0.53 -4.21 -2.30
C LEU A 40 -1.08 -3.23 -3.31
N LYS A 41 -2.20 -2.59 -2.98
CA LYS A 41 -2.85 -1.59 -3.84
C LYS A 41 -3.37 -0.43 -3.02
N MET A 42 -3.08 0.80 -3.44
CA MET A 42 -3.73 2.01 -2.97
C MET A 42 -4.44 2.70 -4.13
N THR A 43 -5.68 3.14 -3.95
CA THR A 43 -6.43 3.86 -4.98
C THR A 43 -7.46 4.81 -4.41
N ASP A 44 -7.71 5.92 -5.12
CA ASP A 44 -8.77 6.91 -4.86
C ASP A 44 -9.83 6.92 -5.97
N ASP A 45 -9.93 5.81 -6.74
CA ASP A 45 -10.73 5.64 -7.96
C ASP A 45 -10.21 6.39 -9.21
N MET A 46 -9.22 7.28 -9.06
CA MET A 46 -8.58 7.99 -10.19
C MET A 46 -7.16 7.46 -10.44
N ILE A 47 -6.37 7.38 -9.38
CA ILE A 47 -4.99 6.89 -9.38
C ILE A 47 -4.98 5.49 -8.74
N CYS A 48 -4.19 4.59 -9.30
CA CYS A 48 -3.99 3.25 -8.77
C CYS A 48 -2.51 2.93 -8.69
N LEU A 49 -2.02 2.81 -7.45
CA LEU A 49 -0.65 2.44 -7.10
C LEU A 49 -0.66 0.95 -6.73
N GLN A 50 0.22 0.17 -7.33
CA GLN A 50 0.36 -1.26 -7.04
C GLN A 50 1.81 -1.66 -6.77
N TYR A 51 2.00 -2.58 -5.84
CA TYR A 51 3.30 -3.18 -5.53
C TYR A 51 3.11 -4.68 -5.31
N GLY A 52 3.89 -5.49 -6.02
CA GLY A 52 3.86 -6.95 -5.90
C GLY A 52 5.22 -7.46 -5.43
N THR A 53 5.22 -8.38 -4.47
CA THR A 53 6.45 -8.96 -3.92
C THR A 53 6.23 -10.40 -3.46
N ASP A 54 7.30 -11.19 -3.52
CA ASP A 54 7.45 -12.53 -2.92
C ASP A 54 8.46 -12.52 -1.76
N GLN A 55 8.99 -11.34 -1.41
CA GLN A 55 10.03 -11.19 -0.40
C GLN A 55 9.43 -11.13 1.00
N LEU A 56 9.85 -12.05 1.88
CA LEU A 56 9.33 -12.12 3.26
C LEU A 56 9.59 -10.84 4.06
N GLN A 57 10.71 -10.17 3.82
CA GLN A 57 11.07 -8.90 4.50
C GLN A 57 10.03 -7.79 4.29
N ASP A 58 9.31 -7.82 3.16
CA ASP A 58 8.31 -6.81 2.84
C ASP A 58 7.03 -6.98 3.66
N VAL A 59 6.80 -8.16 4.27
CA VAL A 59 5.67 -8.38 5.18
C VAL A 59 5.78 -7.48 6.41
N LYS A 60 7.00 -7.35 6.97
CA LYS A 60 7.23 -6.45 8.11
C LYS A 60 7.13 -4.97 7.71
N ARG A 61 7.47 -4.64 6.46
CA ARG A 61 7.31 -3.28 5.93
C ARG A 61 5.83 -2.94 5.72
N LEU A 62 5.03 -3.90 5.24
CA LEU A 62 3.58 -3.80 5.13
C LEU A 62 2.91 -3.54 6.48
N GLU A 63 3.28 -4.29 7.51
CA GLU A 63 2.78 -4.09 8.87
C GLU A 63 2.99 -2.64 9.34
N LYS A 64 4.22 -2.13 9.20
CA LYS A 64 4.57 -0.75 9.57
C LYS A 64 3.77 0.29 8.78
N LEU A 65 3.67 0.12 7.46
CA LEU A 65 2.91 1.05 6.60
C LEU A 65 1.44 1.08 7.00
N THR A 66 0.84 -0.09 7.22
CA THR A 66 -0.57 -0.22 7.59
C THR A 66 -0.84 0.40 8.96
N ALA A 67 0.03 0.18 9.95
CA ALA A 67 -0.07 0.80 11.27
C ALA A 67 0.01 2.34 11.21
N THR A 68 0.87 2.90 10.36
CA THR A 68 0.95 4.34 10.14
C THR A 68 -0.31 4.88 9.46
N LEU A 69 -0.81 4.21 8.43
CA LEU A 69 -2.07 4.60 7.76
C LEU A 69 -3.25 4.57 8.75
N MET A 70 -3.39 3.52 9.55
CA MET A 70 -4.46 3.41 10.55
C MET A 70 -4.41 4.54 11.58
N ARG A 71 -3.22 4.89 12.09
CA ARG A 71 -3.06 6.04 12.99
C ARG A 71 -3.51 7.35 12.33
N ASN A 72 -3.14 7.55 11.07
CA ASN A 72 -3.51 8.75 10.32
C ASN A 72 -5.00 8.80 9.92
N ILE A 73 -5.69 7.65 9.90
CA ILE A 73 -7.14 7.57 9.68
C ILE A 73 -7.90 8.04 10.93
N VAL A 74 -7.41 7.69 12.12
CA VAL A 74 -8.08 8.03 13.39
C VAL A 74 -7.70 9.42 13.90
N ALA A 75 -6.50 9.91 13.62
CA ALA A 75 -6.02 11.21 14.11
C ALA A 75 -6.67 12.43 13.44
N LYS A 76 -7.61 12.22 12.51
CA LYS A 76 -8.42 13.25 11.84
C LYS A 76 -9.88 13.06 12.20
#